data_AF-A0AAV0XS19-F1
#
_entry.id   AF-A0AAV0XS19-F1
#
_cell.length_a   1.000
_cell.length_b   1.000
_cell.length_c   1.000
_cell.angle_alpha   90.00
_cell.angle_beta   90.00
_cell.angle_gamma   90.00
#
_symmetry.space_group_name_H-M   'P 1'
#
loop_
_entity.id
_entity.type
_entity.pdbx_description
1 polymer ?
#
loop_
_entity_poly.entity_id
_entity_poly.type
_entity_poly.pdbx_seq_one_letter_code
_entity_poly.pdbx_strand_id
1 'polypeptide(L)'
;MDDFISGAATKKDAIEIRNALIKLMSTAKLELGKWASNDSDKIRDSFDNNDGLVDFQETSNDLTRILGLYWDSHTDELKYKINETFFVTPLTKRNILSDIARIYDPLGLIGPVIVCAKLIMQELWKDK
;
A
#
# COMPACT_ATOMS: atom_id res chain seq x y z
N MET A 1 -0.70 13.85 -0.97
CA MET A 1 -0.83 12.49 -0.43
C MET A 1 -2.18 12.53 0.22
N ASP A 2 -3.14 11.87 -0.41
CA ASP A 2 -4.56 12.15 -0.19
C ASP A 2 -5.26 10.93 0.43
N ASP A 3 -4.47 9.90 0.77
CA ASP A 3 -4.90 8.67 1.41
C ASP A 3 -4.79 8.80 2.94
N PHE A 4 -5.80 8.30 3.66
CA PHE A 4 -5.79 8.16 5.11
C PHE A 4 -5.95 6.69 5.49
N ILE A 5 -5.10 6.20 6.39
CA ILE A 5 -5.14 4.82 6.88
C ILE A 5 -5.17 4.85 8.40
N SER A 6 -6.12 4.13 8.98
CA SER A 6 -6.22 3.92 10.42
C SER A 6 -6.80 2.54 10.70
N GLY A 7 -6.30 1.91 11.76
CA GLY A 7 -6.87 0.69 12.32
C GLY A 7 -7.53 0.94 13.67
N ALA A 8 -8.31 -0.03 14.15
CA ALA A 8 -8.85 -0.04 15.51
C ALA A 8 -8.94 -1.48 16.04
N ALA A 9 -8.99 -1.65 17.36
CA ALA A 9 -9.07 -2.96 17.99
C ALA A 9 -10.46 -3.62 17.83
N THR A 10 -11.51 -2.81 17.63
CA THR A 10 -12.88 -3.30 17.43
C THR A 10 -13.54 -2.65 16.23
N LYS A 11 -14.51 -3.37 15.63
CA LYS A 11 -15.34 -2.85 14.53
C LYS A 11 -16.06 -1.55 14.91
N LYS A 12 -16.57 -1.47 16.14
CA LYS A 12 -17.32 -0.30 16.62
C LYS A 12 -16.42 0.93 16.64
N ASP A 13 -15.21 0.79 17.16
CA ASP A 13 -14.24 1.88 17.23
C ASP A 13 -13.80 2.33 15.84
N ALA A 14 -13.60 1.39 14.90
CA ALA A 14 -13.27 1.72 13.51
C ALA A 14 -14.37 2.56 12.83
N ILE A 15 -15.64 2.20 13.04
CA ILE A 15 -16.79 2.96 12.51
C ILE A 15 -16.89 4.34 13.18
N GLU A 16 -16.66 4.43 14.50
CA GLU A 16 -16.66 5.70 15.23
C GLU A 16 -15.56 6.65 14.69
N ILE A 17 -14.34 6.14 14.48
CA ILE A 17 -13.23 6.91 13.89
C ILE A 17 -13.59 7.39 12.49
N ARG A 18 -14.15 6.53 11.63
CA ARG A 18 -14.62 6.90 10.29
C ARG A 18 -15.62 8.05 10.35
N ASN A 19 -16.67 7.90 11.15
CA ASN A 19 -17.76 8.88 11.23
C ASN A 19 -17.26 10.23 11.78
N ALA A 20 -16.36 10.18 12.78
CA ALA A 20 -15.70 11.37 13.30
C ALA A 20 -14.85 12.07 12.22
N LEU A 21 -14.12 11.28 11.41
CA LEU A 21 -13.28 11.79 10.32
C LEU A 21 -14.12 12.42 9.20
N ILE A 22 -15.20 11.77 8.76
CA ILE A 22 -16.13 12.32 7.76
C ILE A 22 -16.68 13.65 8.25
N LYS A 23 -17.15 13.70 9.50
CA LYS A 23 -17.67 14.94 10.09
C LYS A 23 -16.60 16.02 10.14
N LEU A 24 -15.38 15.70 10.55
CA LEU A 24 -14.28 16.65 10.60
C LEU A 24 -13.93 17.19 9.19
N MET A 25 -13.76 16.31 8.21
CA MET A 25 -13.39 16.69 6.84
C MET A 25 -14.50 17.48 6.13
N SER A 26 -15.76 17.20 6.45
CA SER A 26 -16.90 17.99 5.96
C SER A 26 -16.83 19.46 6.38
N THR A 27 -16.27 19.77 7.55
CA THR A 27 -16.08 21.17 7.99
C THR A 27 -15.09 21.92 7.11
N ALA A 28 -14.14 21.21 6.51
CA ALA A 28 -13.18 21.74 5.56
C ALA A 28 -13.65 21.63 4.09
N LYS A 29 -14.89 21.18 3.85
CA LYS A 29 -15.44 20.85 2.51
C LYS A 29 -14.59 19.82 1.75
N LEU A 30 -13.99 18.88 2.49
CA LEU A 30 -13.25 17.75 1.93
C LEU A 30 -14.13 16.50 2.02
N GLU A 31 -14.46 15.91 0.88
CA GLU A 31 -15.29 14.71 0.79
C GLU A 31 -14.41 13.45 0.69
N LEU A 32 -14.67 12.46 1.53
CA LEU A 32 -13.97 11.18 1.56
C LEU A 32 -14.76 10.14 0.75
N GLY A 33 -14.28 9.81 -0.45
CA GLY A 33 -15.06 9.03 -1.42
C GLY A 33 -14.57 7.61 -1.72
N LYS A 34 -13.48 7.12 -1.14
CA LYS A 34 -12.98 5.75 -1.40
C LYS A 34 -12.66 5.05 -0.09
N TRP A 35 -13.38 3.97 0.18
CA TRP A 35 -13.26 3.21 1.42
C TRP A 35 -12.89 1.75 1.12
N ALA A 36 -11.93 1.22 1.87
CA ALA A 36 -11.51 -0.17 1.80
C ALA A 36 -11.27 -0.70 3.23
N SER A 37 -11.49 -2.00 3.44
CA SER A 37 -11.40 -2.65 4.75
C SER A 37 -11.00 -4.11 4.59
N ASN A 38 -10.25 -4.63 5.56
CA ASN A 38 -9.95 -6.07 5.66
C ASN A 38 -11.15 -6.92 6.10
N ASP A 39 -12.18 -6.30 6.67
CA ASP A 39 -13.46 -6.94 7.04
C ASP A 39 -14.61 -6.28 6.27
N SER A 40 -14.53 -6.36 4.93
CA SER A 40 -15.42 -5.64 4.00
C SER A 40 -16.90 -5.97 4.24
N ASP A 41 -17.24 -7.25 4.39
CA ASP A 41 -18.62 -7.71 4.62
C ASP A 41 -19.23 -7.04 5.85
N LYS A 42 -18.47 -6.94 6.95
CA LYS A 42 -19.00 -6.39 8.19
C LYS A 42 -19.05 -4.87 8.15
N ILE A 43 -18.09 -4.19 7.54
CA ILE A 43 -18.16 -2.72 7.48
C ILE A 43 -19.21 -2.30 6.44
N ARG A 44 -19.43 -3.06 5.35
CA ARG A 44 -20.42 -2.78 4.29
C ARG A 44 -21.84 -2.55 4.83
N ASP A 45 -22.24 -3.29 5.86
CA ASP A 45 -23.54 -3.12 6.54
C ASP A 45 -23.71 -1.76 7.24
N SER A 46 -22.61 -1.05 7.54
CA SER A 46 -22.63 0.27 8.18
C SER A 46 -22.64 1.44 7.19
N PHE A 47 -22.68 1.17 5.90
CA PHE A 47 -22.79 2.20 4.86
C PHE A 47 -24.27 2.38 4.50
N ASP A 48 -24.75 3.62 4.54
CA ASP A 48 -26.03 3.94 3.92
C ASP A 48 -25.89 3.79 2.40
N ASN A 49 -26.84 3.12 1.75
CA ASN A 49 -26.86 2.88 0.29
C ASN A 49 -26.80 4.18 -0.56
N ASN A 50 -26.86 5.36 0.06
CA ASN A 50 -26.83 6.68 -0.57
C ASN A 50 -25.45 7.36 -0.57
N ASP A 51 -24.39 6.76 0.02
CA ASP A 51 -23.04 7.36 0.04
C ASP A 51 -22.28 7.25 -1.31
N GLY A 52 -22.94 6.77 -2.37
CA GLY A 52 -22.61 7.02 -3.78
C GLY A 52 -21.29 6.48 -4.33
N LEU A 53 -20.35 6.03 -3.50
CA LEU A 53 -18.98 5.69 -3.92
C LEU A 53 -18.40 4.55 -3.08
N VAL A 54 -19.13 3.45 -3.00
CA VAL A 54 -18.60 2.24 -2.36
C VAL A 54 -18.25 1.24 -3.46
N ASP A 55 -17.13 1.51 -4.15
CA ASP A 55 -16.44 0.47 -4.89
C ASP A 55 -15.46 -0.19 -3.92
N PHE A 56 -15.98 -1.12 -3.10
CA PHE A 56 -15.15 -2.17 -2.52
C PHE A 56 -14.69 -2.99 -3.71
N GLN A 57 -13.59 -2.58 -4.35
CA GLN A 57 -13.11 -3.11 -5.63
C GLN A 57 -13.38 -4.61 -5.76
N GLU A 58 -14.50 -4.99 -6.38
CA GLU A 58 -14.74 -6.31 -6.96
C GLU A 58 -14.04 -6.32 -8.32
N THR A 59 -12.75 -6.00 -8.34
CA THR A 59 -11.94 -6.04 -9.56
C THR A 59 -10.92 -7.14 -9.43
N SER A 60 -11.40 -8.38 -9.38
CA SER A 60 -10.80 -9.62 -9.92
C SER A 60 -9.29 -9.88 -9.73
N ASN A 61 -8.60 -9.13 -8.87
CA ASN A 61 -7.15 -9.09 -8.64
C ASN A 61 -6.78 -8.29 -7.36
N ASP A 62 -7.65 -8.30 -6.33
CA ASP A 62 -7.47 -8.10 -4.86
C ASP A 62 -6.36 -7.16 -4.31
N LEU A 63 -5.85 -6.20 -5.07
CA LEU A 63 -4.75 -5.33 -4.65
C LEU A 63 -5.13 -3.85 -4.81
N THR A 64 -5.50 -3.22 -3.70
CA THR A 64 -5.73 -1.76 -3.65
C THR A 64 -4.39 -1.04 -3.50
N ARG A 65 -4.17 0.03 -4.28
CA ARG A 65 -3.01 0.88 -4.10
C ARG A 65 -3.24 1.82 -2.91
N ILE A 66 -2.35 1.77 -1.91
CA ILE A 66 -2.39 2.63 -0.74
C ILE A 66 -1.00 3.17 -0.43
N LEU A 67 -0.85 4.48 -0.19
CA LEU A 67 0.44 5.10 0.16
C LEU A 67 1.60 4.78 -0.82
N GLY A 68 1.30 4.53 -2.09
CA GLY A 68 2.28 4.12 -3.10
C GLY A 68 2.70 2.64 -3.04
N LEU A 69 2.10 1.84 -2.16
CA LEU A 69 2.23 0.38 -2.05
C LEU A 69 0.93 -0.30 -2.50
N TYR A 70 0.93 -1.63 -2.46
CA TYR A 70 -0.28 -2.43 -2.65
C TYR A 70 -0.71 -3.00 -1.31
N TRP A 71 -2.01 -3.13 -1.11
CA TRP A 71 -2.60 -3.78 0.05
C TRP A 71 -3.60 -4.83 -0.41
N ASP A 72 -3.42 -6.01 0.14
CA ASP A 72 -4.38 -7.10 0.06
C ASP A 72 -5.27 -7.01 1.30
N SER A 73 -6.52 -6.61 1.10
CA SER A 73 -7.48 -6.50 2.20
C SER A 73 -7.84 -7.85 2.80
N HIS A 74 -7.79 -8.95 2.03
CA HIS A 74 -8.20 -10.26 2.53
C HIS A 74 -7.18 -10.85 3.49
N THR A 75 -5.89 -10.70 3.19
CA THR A 75 -4.81 -11.19 4.05
C THR A 75 -4.28 -10.14 5.03
N ASP A 76 -4.73 -8.89 4.89
CA ASP A 76 -4.21 -7.73 5.63
C ASP A 76 -2.70 -7.54 5.44
N GLU A 77 -2.23 -7.71 4.21
CA GLU A 77 -0.80 -7.66 3.88
C GLU A 77 -0.49 -6.47 2.97
N LEU A 78 0.57 -5.73 3.32
CA LEU A 78 1.21 -4.79 2.41
C LEU A 78 2.11 -5.55 1.44
N LYS A 79 1.87 -5.35 0.14
CA LYS A 79 2.56 -6.02 -0.95
C LYS A 79 3.38 -5.02 -1.77
N TYR A 80 4.56 -5.48 -2.18
CA TYR A 80 5.44 -4.78 -3.10
C TYR A 80 5.33 -5.45 -4.47
N LYS A 81 4.99 -4.68 -5.50
CA LYS A 81 5.01 -5.20 -6.87
C LYS A 81 6.41 -5.09 -7.43
N ILE A 82 7.07 -6.24 -7.54
CA ILE A 82 8.39 -6.40 -8.13
C ILE A 82 8.14 -6.97 -9.53
N ASN A 83 8.48 -6.21 -10.59
CA ASN A 83 8.29 -6.69 -11.97
C ASN A 83 9.26 -7.84 -12.24
N GLU A 84 8.82 -8.95 -12.83
CA GLU A 84 9.65 -10.13 -13.13
C GLU A 84 10.87 -9.87 -14.05
N THR A 85 11.02 -8.65 -14.56
CA THR A 85 12.17 -8.20 -15.38
C THR A 85 13.43 -7.88 -14.58
N PHE A 86 13.49 -8.23 -13.29
CA PHE A 86 14.78 -8.36 -12.59
C PHE A 86 15.65 -9.36 -13.36
N PHE A 87 16.96 -9.15 -13.36
CA PHE A 87 17.93 -9.96 -14.12
C PHE A 87 17.97 -9.67 -15.63
N VAL A 88 18.01 -8.37 -15.98
CA VAL A 88 18.33 -7.95 -17.35
C VAL A 88 19.70 -8.51 -17.74
N THR A 89 19.71 -9.40 -18.74
CA THR A 89 20.94 -9.89 -19.36
C THR A 89 21.46 -8.84 -20.36
N PRO A 90 22.78 -8.57 -20.39
CA PRO A 90 23.85 -9.16 -19.59
C PRO A 90 23.89 -8.64 -18.14
N LEU A 91 24.34 -9.50 -17.22
CA LEU A 91 24.61 -9.10 -15.83
C LEU A 91 25.80 -8.14 -15.79
N THR A 92 25.51 -6.86 -15.52
CA THR A 92 26.53 -5.82 -15.33
C THR A 92 26.29 -5.12 -14.00
N LYS A 93 27.35 -4.57 -13.39
CA LYS A 93 27.23 -3.74 -12.18
C LYS A 93 26.15 -2.65 -12.36
N ARG A 94 26.09 -2.03 -13.55
CA ARG A 94 25.06 -1.02 -13.89
C ARG A 94 23.64 -1.57 -13.83
N ASN A 95 23.40 -2.76 -14.40
CA ASN A 95 22.06 -3.37 -14.40
C ASN A 95 21.66 -3.78 -12.98
N ILE A 96 22.58 -4.34 -12.20
CA ILE A 96 22.35 -4.68 -10.79
C ILE A 96 21.98 -3.43 -9.99
N LEU A 97 22.72 -2.33 -10.15
CA LEU A 97 22.40 -1.06 -9.49
C LEU A 97 21.03 -0.52 -9.92
N SER A 98 20.71 -0.61 -11.21
CA SER A 98 19.40 -0.19 -11.74
C SER A 98 18.26 -1.02 -11.14
N ASP A 99 18.45 -2.32 -10.96
CA ASP A 99 17.47 -3.20 -10.35
C ASP A 99 17.27 -2.89 -8.87
N ILE A 100 18.36 -2.65 -8.11
CA ILE A 100 18.27 -2.21 -6.71
C ILE A 100 17.51 -0.88 -6.60
N ALA A 101 17.77 0.07 -7.51
CA ALA A 101 17.11 1.37 -7.52
C ALA A 101 15.63 1.31 -7.90
N ARG A 102 15.17 0.24 -8.56
CA ARG A 102 13.75 0.02 -8.87
C ARG A 102 12.93 -0.43 -7.66
N ILE A 103 13.57 -0.88 -6.59
CA ILE A 103 12.88 -1.25 -5.35
C ILE A 103 12.34 0.04 -4.72
N TYR A 104 11.06 0.31 -4.95
CA TYR A 104 10.36 1.46 -4.40
C TYR A 104 9.85 1.15 -3.00
N ASP A 105 10.36 1.86 -1.99
CA ASP A 105 9.97 1.69 -0.58
C ASP A 105 9.66 3.05 0.07
N PRO A 106 8.45 3.60 -0.13
CA PRO A 106 8.06 4.91 0.37
C PRO A 106 7.96 4.96 1.90
N LEU A 107 7.68 3.82 2.54
CA LEU A 107 7.49 3.71 4.00
C LEU A 107 8.72 3.18 4.73
N GLY A 108 9.74 2.71 4.01
CA GLY A 108 10.97 2.17 4.61
C GLY A 108 10.80 0.78 5.23
N LEU A 109 9.71 0.06 4.95
CA LEU A 109 9.38 -1.21 5.63
C LEU A 109 10.33 -2.35 5.22
N ILE A 110 10.84 -2.32 3.99
CA ILE A 110 11.78 -3.32 3.46
C ILE A 110 13.23 -2.83 3.47
N GLY A 111 13.52 -1.82 4.31
CA GLY A 111 14.86 -1.28 4.53
C GLY A 111 15.95 -2.35 4.71
N PRO A 112 15.76 -3.39 5.55
CA PRO A 112 16.75 -4.46 5.70
C PRO A 112 17.09 -5.18 4.38
N VAL A 113 16.11 -5.40 3.51
CA VAL A 113 16.32 -6.04 2.19
C VAL A 113 17.12 -5.11 1.27
N ILE A 114 16.79 -3.82 1.25
CA ILE A 114 17.50 -2.81 0.45
C ILE A 114 18.96 -2.67 0.92
N VAL A 115 19.21 -2.73 2.23
CA VAL A 115 20.56 -2.70 2.80
C VAL A 115 21.38 -3.90 2.34
N CYS A 116 20.83 -5.12 2.43
CA CYS A 116 21.50 -6.32 1.91
C CYS A 116 21.87 -6.17 0.43
N ALA A 117 20.96 -5.65 -0.39
CA ALA A 117 21.22 -5.41 -1.81
C ALA A 117 22.34 -4.38 -2.05
N LYS A 118 22.38 -3.30 -1.25
CA LYS A 118 23.45 -2.30 -1.29
C LYS A 118 24.80 -2.86 -0.83
N LEU A 119 24.83 -3.78 0.13
CA LEU A 119 26.05 -4.47 0.55
C LEU A 119 26.62 -5.35 -0.57
N ILE A 120 25.76 -6.14 -1.25
CA ILE A 120 26.16 -6.91 -2.43
C ILE A 120 26.75 -5.98 -3.50
N MET A 121 26.07 -4.85 -3.77
CA MET A 121 26.58 -3.87 -4.71
C MET A 121 27.96 -3.36 -4.29
N GLN A 122 28.15 -3.04 -3.01
CA GLN A 122 29.43 -2.57 -2.47
C GLN A 122 30.56 -3.60 -2.65
N GLU A 123 30.28 -4.89 -2.44
CA GLU A 123 31.24 -5.97 -2.68
C GLU A 123 31.61 -6.09 -4.15
N LEU A 124 30.62 -6.04 -5.06
CA LEU A 124 30.86 -6.05 -6.50
C LEU A 124 31.75 -4.87 -6.96
N TRP A 125 31.68 -3.72 -6.30
CA TRP A 125 32.59 -2.59 -6.61
C TRP A 125 34.03 -2.81 -6.12
N LYS A 126 34.22 -3.61 -5.07
CA LYS A 126 35.55 -3.97 -4.56
C LYS A 126 36.20 -5.07 -5.40
N ASP A 127 35.40 -5.94 -6.00
CA ASP A 127 35.87 -6.96 -6.92
C ASP A 127 36.36 -6.31 -8.23
N LYS A 128 37.65 -6.51 -8.51
CA LYS A 128 38.38 -5.94 -9.65
C LYS A 128 38.09 -6.68 -10.95
#